data_AF-A0A920KU84-F1
#
_entry.id   AF-A0A920KU84-F1
#
_cell.length_a   1.000
_cell.length_b   1.000
_cell.length_c   1.000
_cell.angle_alpha   90.00
_cell.angle_beta   90.00
_cell.angle_gamma   90.00
#
_symmetry.space_group_name_H-M   'P 1'
#
loop_
_entity.id
_entity.type
_entity.pdbx_description
1 polymer ?
#
loop_
_entity_poly.entity_id
_entity_poly.type
_entity_poly.pdbx_seq_one_letter_code
_entity_poly.pdbx_strand_id
1 'polypeptide(L)'
;MNFPEPDYVEGTIYSGGFPSYRDQDLMKEFHHTDNLEQLIKISRNFEDERFRLLAERIICDKYQTDIPDDIKTRFDDLINERVYTDGKWGSVDKALNEIEKLLDERNNKEDKAILVATKEQLLSMQK
;
A
#
# COMPACT_ATOMS: atom_id res chain seq x y z
N MET A 1 28.11 -10.14 -4.31
CA MET A 1 27.03 -9.42 -5.03
C MET A 1 26.37 -8.53 -4.00
N ASN A 2 26.46 -7.21 -4.13
CA ASN A 2 25.71 -6.29 -3.29
C ASN A 2 24.51 -5.84 -4.13
N PHE A 3 23.33 -6.40 -3.86
CA PHE A 3 22.11 -5.89 -4.45
C PHE A 3 21.78 -4.55 -3.78
N PRO A 4 21.27 -3.56 -4.52
CA PRO A 4 20.89 -2.29 -3.92
C PRO A 4 19.79 -2.52 -2.88
N GLU A 5 19.85 -1.78 -1.79
CA GLU A 5 18.78 -1.82 -0.78
C GLU A 5 17.46 -1.37 -1.43
N PRO A 6 16.33 -2.04 -1.14
CA PRO A 6 15.05 -1.67 -1.71
C PRO A 6 14.61 -0.28 -1.23
N ASP A 7 14.17 0.57 -2.15
CA ASP A 7 13.65 1.91 -1.82
C ASP A 7 12.30 1.88 -1.06
N TYR A 8 11.61 0.73 -1.08
CA TYR A 8 10.27 0.57 -0.50
C TYR A 8 10.23 -0.60 0.47
N VAL A 9 9.52 -0.42 1.60
CA VAL A 9 9.38 -1.41 2.67
C VAL A 9 8.82 -2.76 2.18
N GLU A 10 7.96 -2.79 1.16
CA GLU A 10 7.47 -4.06 0.60
C GLU A 10 8.57 -4.88 -0.10
N GLY A 11 9.67 -4.22 -0.51
CA GLY A 11 10.85 -4.87 -1.06
C GLY A 11 11.80 -5.41 0.01
N THR A 12 11.65 -5.01 1.29
CA THR A 12 12.60 -5.32 2.36
C THR A 12 12.31 -6.64 3.09
N ILE A 13 11.59 -7.58 2.47
CA ILE A 13 11.26 -8.88 3.09
C ILE A 13 12.54 -9.67 3.42
N TYR A 14 13.53 -9.61 2.53
CA TYR A 14 14.80 -10.30 2.68
C TYR A 14 15.96 -9.35 3.08
N SER A 15 15.66 -8.06 3.25
CA SER A 15 16.63 -7.01 3.58
C SER A 15 16.35 -6.46 4.97
N GLY A 16 17.34 -6.42 5.87
CA GLY A 16 17.18 -5.92 7.24
C GLY A 16 16.99 -7.01 8.32
N GLY A 17 17.13 -8.29 7.96
CA GLY A 17 17.13 -9.40 8.94
C GLY A 17 15.75 -9.78 9.48
N PHE A 18 15.73 -10.79 10.35
CA PHE A 18 14.52 -11.32 10.98
C PHE A 18 14.03 -10.42 12.12
N PRO A 19 12.70 -10.40 12.41
CA PRO A 19 12.16 -9.63 13.51
C PRO A 19 12.74 -10.08 14.87
N SER A 20 12.95 -9.13 15.78
CA SER A 20 13.32 -9.45 17.17
C SER A 20 12.22 -10.26 17.85
N TYR A 21 12.54 -11.02 18.91
CA TYR A 21 11.51 -11.77 19.65
C TYR A 21 10.39 -10.88 20.17
N ARG A 22 10.72 -9.65 20.58
CA ARG A 22 9.75 -8.64 21.01
C ARG A 22 8.83 -8.25 19.86
N ASP A 23 9.38 -7.89 18.71
CA ASP A 23 8.57 -7.52 17.55
C ASP A 23 7.70 -8.69 17.07
N GLN A 24 8.19 -9.94 17.15
CA GLN A 24 7.37 -11.13 16.85
C GLN A 24 6.15 -11.26 17.78
N ASP A 25 6.31 -10.99 19.08
CA ASP A 25 5.20 -11.05 20.03
C ASP A 25 4.21 -9.89 19.82
N LEU A 26 4.71 -8.69 19.53
CA LEU A 26 3.87 -7.54 19.13
C LEU A 26 3.10 -7.82 17.84
N MET A 27 3.73 -8.45 16.84
CA MET A 27 3.05 -8.86 15.60
C MET A 27 1.92 -9.84 15.89
N LYS A 28 2.14 -10.84 16.76
CA LYS A 28 1.07 -11.76 17.18
C LYS A 28 -0.06 -10.97 17.84
N GLU A 29 0.25 -10.13 18.82
CA GLU A 29 -0.76 -9.34 19.53
C GLU A 29 -1.57 -8.47 18.56
N PHE A 30 -0.88 -7.81 17.61
CA PHE A 30 -1.49 -6.99 16.56
C PHE A 30 -2.52 -7.78 15.74
N HIS A 31 -2.22 -9.03 15.40
CA HIS A 31 -3.12 -9.88 14.62
C HIS A 31 -4.24 -10.56 15.43
N HIS A 32 -4.18 -10.53 16.76
CA HIS A 32 -5.21 -11.13 17.64
C HIS A 32 -6.23 -10.12 18.15
N THR A 33 -6.06 -8.82 17.88
CA THR A 33 -6.97 -7.77 18.33
C THR A 33 -7.61 -7.04 17.16
N ASP A 34 -8.88 -6.67 17.32
CA ASP A 34 -9.61 -5.78 16.41
C ASP A 34 -9.87 -4.39 17.05
N ASN A 35 -9.26 -4.12 18.21
CA ASN A 35 -9.39 -2.84 18.89
C ASN A 35 -8.41 -1.81 18.29
N LEU A 36 -8.93 -0.76 17.67
CA LEU A 36 -8.13 0.27 16.98
C LEU A 36 -7.12 0.97 17.91
N GLU A 37 -7.51 1.33 19.13
CA GLU A 37 -6.60 2.00 20.09
C GLU A 37 -5.41 1.09 20.44
N GLN A 38 -5.67 -0.21 20.64
CA GLN A 38 -4.63 -1.20 20.87
C GLN A 38 -3.74 -1.39 19.64
N LEU A 39 -4.31 -1.44 18.43
CA LEU A 39 -3.55 -1.53 17.18
C LEU A 39 -2.59 -0.34 17.01
N ILE A 40 -3.07 0.88 17.27
CA ILE A 40 -2.25 2.11 17.25
C ILE A 40 -1.14 2.05 18.30
N LYS A 41 -1.45 1.56 19.50
CA LYS A 41 -0.44 1.42 20.55
C LYS A 41 0.63 0.40 20.17
N ILE A 42 0.24 -0.73 19.58
CA ILE A 42 1.17 -1.76 19.13
C ILE A 42 2.03 -1.24 17.98
N SER A 43 1.45 -0.56 16.98
CA SER A 43 2.21 -0.04 15.83
C SER A 43 3.34 0.92 16.25
N ARG A 44 3.09 1.74 17.28
CA ARG A 44 4.07 2.68 17.86
C ARG A 44 5.17 2.00 18.68
N ASN A 45 4.99 0.74 19.08
CA ASN A 45 5.91 0.02 19.96
C ASN A 45 6.86 -0.94 19.23
N PHE A 46 6.73 -1.10 17.91
CA PHE A 46 7.69 -1.86 17.11
C PHE A 46 9.07 -1.22 17.17
N GLU A 47 10.10 -2.04 17.38
CA GLU A 47 11.50 -1.61 17.35
C GLU A 47 11.95 -1.37 15.91
N ASP A 48 11.55 -2.27 15.00
CA ASP A 48 11.81 -2.12 13.58
C ASP A 48 10.78 -1.22 12.89
N GLU A 49 11.27 -0.15 12.27
CA GLU A 49 10.45 0.81 11.53
C GLU A 49 9.65 0.16 10.39
N ARG A 50 10.16 -0.92 9.78
CA ARG A 50 9.47 -1.64 8.71
C ARG A 50 8.12 -2.16 9.20
N PHE A 51 8.08 -2.75 10.40
CA PHE A 51 6.85 -3.31 10.97
C PHE A 51 5.89 -2.21 11.40
N ARG A 52 6.39 -1.10 11.93
CA ARG A 52 5.57 0.09 12.22
C ARG A 52 4.84 0.59 10.97
N LEU A 53 5.58 0.82 9.88
CA LEU A 53 4.99 1.32 8.63
C LEU A 53 3.98 0.34 8.03
N LEU A 54 4.26 -0.95 8.06
CA LEU A 54 3.33 -1.98 7.58
C LEU A 54 2.07 -2.08 8.45
N ALA A 55 2.22 -2.02 9.77
CA ALA A 55 1.09 -2.03 10.71
C ALA A 55 0.18 -0.81 10.51
N GLU A 56 0.76 0.38 10.35
CA GLU A 56 0.02 1.61 10.06
C GLU A 56 -0.78 1.54 8.76
N ARG A 57 -0.22 0.94 7.70
CA ARG A 57 -0.94 0.71 6.44
C ARG A 57 -2.12 -0.24 6.63
N ILE A 58 -1.95 -1.32 7.39
CA ILE A 58 -3.05 -2.25 7.71
C ILE A 58 -4.14 -1.55 8.50
N ILE A 59 -3.79 -0.65 9.43
CA ILE A 59 -4.77 0.16 10.18
C ILE A 59 -5.57 1.04 9.21
N CYS A 60 -4.91 1.76 8.30
CA CYS A 60 -5.59 2.66 7.36
C CYS A 60 -6.46 1.92 6.34
N ASP A 61 -6.12 0.68 5.99
CA ASP A 61 -6.94 -0.17 5.11
C ASP A 61 -8.20 -0.68 5.83
N LYS A 62 -8.08 -1.03 7.12
CA LYS A 62 -9.19 -1.60 7.91
C LYS A 62 -10.13 -0.58 8.51
N TYR A 63 -9.64 0.60 8.87
CA TYR A 63 -10.40 1.63 9.60
C TYR A 63 -10.38 2.95 8.83
N GLN A 64 -11.50 3.67 8.84
CA GLN A 64 -11.62 4.96 8.14
C GLN A 64 -11.74 6.15 9.10
N THR A 65 -12.13 5.90 10.35
CA THR A 65 -12.32 6.89 11.41
C THR A 65 -11.41 6.61 12.59
N ASP A 66 -11.20 7.62 13.44
CA ASP A 66 -10.49 7.50 14.72
C ASP A 66 -9.00 7.09 14.61
N ILE A 67 -8.43 7.19 13.40
CA ILE A 67 -6.99 7.06 13.15
C ILE A 67 -6.31 8.41 13.46
N PRO A 68 -5.19 8.43 14.20
CA PRO A 68 -4.40 9.62 14.44
C PRO A 68 -3.97 10.30 13.13
N ASP A 69 -4.03 11.63 13.10
CA ASP A 69 -3.69 12.44 11.93
C ASP A 69 -2.28 12.15 11.41
N ASP A 70 -1.31 11.90 12.29
CA ASP A 70 0.07 11.62 11.88
C ASP A 70 0.19 10.33 11.04
N ILE A 71 -0.56 9.28 11.40
CA ILE A 71 -0.61 8.01 10.67
C ILE A 71 -1.34 8.23 9.34
N LYS A 72 -2.48 8.92 9.40
CA LYS A 72 -3.31 9.18 8.24
C LYS A 72 -2.57 10.01 7.19
N THR A 73 -1.93 11.10 7.59
CA THR A 73 -1.14 11.94 6.68
C THR A 73 0.00 11.14 6.02
N ARG A 74 0.74 10.32 6.77
CA ARG A 74 1.78 9.44 6.19
C ARG A 74 1.21 8.49 5.13
N PHE A 75 0.03 7.93 5.39
CA PHE A 75 -0.64 7.03 4.45
C PHE A 75 -1.15 7.77 3.21
N ASP A 76 -1.81 8.91 3.40
CA ASP A 76 -2.31 9.74 2.30
C ASP A 76 -1.17 10.23 1.40
N ASP A 77 -0.04 10.66 1.99
CA ASP A 77 1.16 11.06 1.25
C ASP A 77 1.71 9.89 0.40
N LEU A 78 1.76 8.67 0.97
CA LEU A 78 2.19 7.47 0.26
C LEU A 78 1.25 7.12 -0.91
N ILE A 79 -0.07 7.21 -0.71
CA ILE A 79 -1.05 6.94 -1.77
C ILE A 79 -0.93 7.99 -2.86
N ASN A 80 -0.82 9.27 -2.50
CA ASN A 80 -0.62 10.35 -3.46
C ASN A 80 0.65 10.16 -4.28
N GLU A 81 1.77 9.80 -3.64
CA GLU A 81 3.01 9.48 -4.34
C GLU A 81 2.78 8.34 -5.35
N ARG A 82 2.15 7.24 -4.94
CA ARG A 82 1.94 6.07 -5.79
C ARG A 82 0.96 6.27 -6.94
N VAL A 83 -0.01 7.17 -6.77
CA VAL A 83 -1.09 7.39 -7.73
C VAL A 83 -0.70 8.44 -8.77
N TYR A 84 0.02 9.49 -8.35
CA TYR A 84 0.25 10.68 -9.17
C TYR A 84 1.71 10.89 -9.59
N THR A 85 2.67 10.15 -9.02
CA THR A 85 4.07 10.24 -9.47
C THR A 85 4.41 9.14 -10.46
N ASP A 86 5.37 9.42 -11.32
CA ASP A 86 5.90 8.45 -12.28
C ASP A 86 6.93 7.51 -11.62
N GLY A 87 6.54 6.91 -10.50
CA GLY A 87 7.37 5.98 -9.73
C GLY A 87 7.38 4.57 -10.33
N LYS A 88 7.86 3.60 -9.53
CA LYS A 88 8.00 2.19 -9.92
C LYS A 88 6.69 1.55 -10.41
N TRP A 89 5.55 2.02 -9.90
CA TRP A 89 4.22 1.50 -10.24
C TRP A 89 3.51 2.31 -11.34
N GLY A 90 4.16 3.35 -11.86
CA GLY A 90 3.52 4.30 -12.76
C GLY A 90 2.54 5.23 -12.04
N SER A 91 1.68 5.87 -12.81
CA SER A 91 0.65 6.80 -12.36
C SER A 91 -0.69 6.41 -12.96
N VAL A 92 -1.78 6.91 -12.37
CA VAL A 92 -3.13 6.68 -12.92
C VAL A 92 -3.24 7.20 -14.36
N ASP A 93 -2.61 8.33 -14.67
CA ASP A 93 -2.60 8.87 -16.04
C ASP A 93 -1.89 7.94 -17.02
N LYS A 94 -0.78 7.31 -16.62
CA LYS A 94 -0.11 6.29 -17.45
C LYS A 94 -0.98 5.07 -17.66
N ALA A 95 -1.62 4.57 -16.60
CA ALA A 95 -2.51 3.42 -16.69
C ALA A 95 -3.71 3.71 -17.62
N LEU A 96 -4.32 4.89 -17.51
CA LEU A 96 -5.41 5.31 -18.40
C LEU A 96 -4.95 5.39 -19.87
N ASN A 97 -3.77 5.97 -20.13
CA ASN A 97 -3.21 6.04 -21.47
C ASN A 97 -2.89 4.66 -22.06
N GLU A 98 -2.45 3.71 -21.23
CA GLU A 98 -2.21 2.32 -21.66
C GLU A 98 -3.52 1.58 -21.96
N ILE A 99 -4.56 1.80 -21.15
CA ILE A 99 -5.89 1.23 -21.39
C ILE A 99 -6.46 1.68 -22.74
N GLU A 100 -6.35 2.98 -23.09
CA GLU A 100 -6.82 3.48 -24.40
C GLU A 100 -6.11 2.78 -25.56
N LYS A 101 -4.78 2.64 -25.50
CA LYS A 101 -4.02 1.92 -26.53
C LYS A 101 -4.48 0.46 -26.65
N LEU A 102 -4.67 -0.22 -25.52
CA LEU A 102 -5.13 -1.60 -25.51
C LEU A 102 -6.56 -1.75 -26.03
N LEU A 103 -7.45 -0.77 -25.82
CA LEU A 103 -8.81 -0.79 -26.36
C LEU A 103 -8.85 -0.71 -27.89
N ASP A 104 -7.90 0.02 -28.48
CA ASP A 104 -7.73 0.15 -29.93
C ASP A 104 -7.12 -1.12 -30.56
N GLU A 105 -6.16 -1.76 -29.87
CA GLU A 105 -5.47 -2.95 -30.37
C GLU A 105 -6.26 -4.25 -30.24
N ARG A 106 -7.08 -4.37 -29.19
CA ARG A 106 -7.82 -5.61 -28.89
C ARG A 106 -9.11 -5.68 -29.70
N ASN A 107 -9.45 -6.88 -30.16
CA ASN A 107 -10.70 -7.14 -30.90
C ASN A 107 -11.68 -8.04 -30.13
N ASN A 108 -11.23 -8.68 -29.04
CA ASN A 108 -12.08 -9.51 -28.21
C ASN A 108 -13.01 -8.64 -27.35
N LYS A 109 -14.30 -8.99 -27.32
CA LYS A 109 -15.33 -8.32 -26.53
C LYS A 109 -15.07 -8.42 -25.02
N GLU A 110 -14.57 -9.56 -24.55
CA GLU A 110 -14.28 -9.77 -23.12
C GLU A 110 -13.11 -8.89 -22.65
N ASP A 111 -12.02 -8.85 -23.41
CA ASP A 111 -10.86 -7.99 -23.13
C ASP A 111 -11.29 -6.51 -23.04
N LYS A 112 -12.12 -6.05 -23.99
CA LYS A 112 -12.65 -4.67 -23.97
C LYS A 112 -13.52 -4.41 -22.74
N ALA A 113 -14.35 -5.36 -22.32
CA ALA A 113 -15.18 -5.20 -21.14
C ALA A 113 -14.33 -5.05 -19.86
N ILE A 114 -13.26 -5.84 -19.73
CA ILE A 114 -12.32 -5.74 -18.60
C ILE A 114 -11.60 -4.38 -18.61
N LEU A 115 -11.14 -3.93 -19.78
CA LEU A 115 -10.46 -2.64 -19.92
C LEU A 115 -11.38 -1.46 -19.58
N VAL A 116 -12.63 -1.48 -20.03
CA VAL A 116 -13.62 -0.45 -19.69
C VAL A 116 -13.91 -0.44 -18.18
N ALA A 117 -14.17 -1.60 -17.58
CA ALA A 117 -14.42 -1.70 -16.14
C ALA A 117 -13.21 -1.21 -15.31
N THR A 118 -11.99 -1.54 -15.75
CA THR A 118 -10.75 -1.07 -15.11
C THR A 118 -10.62 0.45 -15.22
N LYS A 119 -10.91 1.03 -16.40
CA LYS A 119 -10.89 2.48 -16.61
C LYS A 119 -11.89 3.21 -15.70
N GLU A 120 -13.12 2.70 -15.60
CA GLU A 120 -14.15 3.28 -14.73
C GLU A 120 -13.73 3.26 -13.26
N GLN A 121 -13.11 2.16 -12.80
CA GLN A 121 -12.60 2.07 -11.45
C GLN A 121 -11.48 3.09 -11.19
N LEU A 122 -10.51 3.23 -12.09
CA LEU A 122 -9.43 4.21 -11.93
C LEU A 122 -9.96 5.65 -11.89
N LEU A 123 -10.94 5.99 -12.71
CA LEU A 123 -11.58 7.31 -12.69
C LEU A 123 -12.37 7.57 -11.40
N SER A 124 -12.91 6.52 -10.77
CA SER A 124 -13.59 6.65 -9.48
C SER A 124 -12.63 6.98 -8.33
N MET A 125 -11.35 6.62 -8.46
CA MET A 125 -10.30 6.84 -7.46
C MET A 125 -9.70 8.26 -7.52
N GLN A 126 -9.97 9.03 -8.57
CA GLN A 126 -9.50 10.42 -8.72
C GLN A 126 -10.45 11.46 -8.11
N LYS A 127 -11.52 11.05 -7.41
CA LYS A 127 -12.55 11.93 -6.84
C LYS A 127 -12.27 12.36 -5.40
#